data_AF-A0A849C4E3-F1
#
_entry.id   AF-A0A849C4E3-F1
#
_cell.length_a   1.000
_cell.length_b   1.000
_cell.length_c   1.000
_cell.angle_alpha   90.00
_cell.angle_beta   90.00
_cell.angle_gamma   90.00
#
_symmetry.space_group_name_H-M   'P 1'
#
loop_
_entity.id
_entity.type
_entity.pdbx_description
1 polymer ?
#
loop_
_entity_poly.entity_id
_entity_poly.type
_entity_poly.pdbx_seq_one_letter_code
_entity_poly.pdbx_strand_id
1 'polypeptide(L)'
;MSRVADLNARYQRSARYMSTGVQIVAIGDFGSARVDAAVRRVLILAQNDALLWADLLGASKALRSRLVTQPQPLQFNVAVRQAAAAVVDESATLRHQVGPAARQVVDELAAAAYGAAAVDPRSGEVLLKEIQQAGAGSCVVIAASGSAVAGLASWLNPQGFTVCGVQQLIRDQLFVARGYAVGPPRFFPSSLVTAPMTESLSYVMPTWFRDRAIPQSGLAERAEGAIVVPGRLSVVGDTAEQVPLPVEGAVDEEELLPQATWIQPDAPPREPSSDEVAARLVLLGGGYAMWLDDGERIRAVDPTQPGGGRVTTVEVTAVRPGTYLLLRDGETERRALYNAALELMGSEANDVETSQTLWKAALQAKLNQLGRTAVTRELTKVGVRTGICQGE
;
A
#
# COMPACT_ATOMS: atom_id res chain seq x y z
N MET A 1 3.06 -12.14 -28.66
CA MET A 1 1.78 -12.76 -28.25
C MET A 1 0.67 -11.74 -28.40
N SER A 2 -0.59 -12.15 -28.65
CA SER A 2 -1.69 -11.19 -28.75
C SER A 2 -2.15 -10.77 -27.35
N ARG A 3 -2.59 -9.51 -27.21
CA ARG A 3 -3.15 -8.97 -25.95
C ARG A 3 -4.27 -9.85 -25.37
N VAL A 4 -5.03 -10.51 -26.24
CA VAL A 4 -6.11 -11.44 -25.87
C VAL A 4 -5.56 -12.72 -25.24
N ALA A 5 -4.47 -13.27 -25.78
CA ALA A 5 -3.82 -14.45 -25.22
C ALA A 5 -3.28 -14.18 -23.80
N ASP A 6 -2.64 -13.03 -23.59
CA ASP A 6 -2.11 -12.63 -22.28
C ASP A 6 -3.24 -12.42 -21.27
N LEU A 7 -4.37 -11.85 -21.70
CA LEU A 7 -5.57 -11.69 -20.88
C LEU A 7 -6.17 -13.05 -20.48
N ASN A 8 -6.32 -13.96 -21.44
CA ASN A 8 -6.84 -15.30 -21.18
C ASN A 8 -5.95 -16.08 -20.20
N ALA A 9 -4.63 -15.95 -20.33
CA ALA A 9 -3.69 -16.56 -19.40
C ALA A 9 -3.89 -16.04 -17.96
N ARG A 10 -4.16 -14.73 -17.78
CA ARG A 10 -4.47 -14.17 -16.46
C ARG A 10 -5.74 -14.77 -15.86
N TYR A 11 -6.82 -14.85 -16.64
CA TYR A 11 -8.07 -15.47 -16.18
C TYR A 11 -7.89 -16.94 -15.80
N GLN A 12 -7.11 -17.70 -16.57
CA GLN A 12 -6.79 -19.09 -16.26
C GLN A 12 -6.05 -19.23 -14.93
N ARG A 13 -5.10 -18.33 -14.63
CA ARG A 13 -4.38 -18.35 -13.35
C ARG A 13 -5.28 -17.98 -12.17
N SER A 14 -6.15 -16.97 -12.32
CA SER A 14 -7.14 -16.65 -11.29
C SER A 14 -8.06 -17.84 -11.00
N ALA A 15 -8.56 -18.53 -12.04
CA ALA A 15 -9.36 -19.74 -11.88
C ALA A 15 -8.60 -20.88 -11.20
N ARG A 16 -7.30 -21.03 -11.49
CA ARG A 16 -6.43 -21.99 -10.80
C ARG A 16 -6.33 -21.64 -9.31
N TYR A 17 -6.09 -20.39 -8.95
CA TYR A 17 -6.02 -19.96 -7.55
C TYR A 17 -7.32 -20.21 -6.79
N MET A 18 -8.47 -20.00 -7.42
CA MET A 18 -9.77 -20.30 -6.79
C MET A 18 -9.92 -21.79 -6.44
N SER A 19 -9.34 -22.71 -7.24
CA SER A 19 -9.43 -24.15 -6.98
C SER A 19 -8.31 -24.68 -6.08
N THR A 20 -7.06 -24.22 -6.25
CA THR A 20 -5.91 -24.69 -5.48
C THR A 20 -5.77 -23.95 -4.14
N GLY A 21 -6.20 -22.71 -4.07
CA GLY A 21 -5.94 -21.80 -2.97
C GLY A 21 -4.49 -21.32 -2.91
N VAL A 22 -4.21 -20.57 -1.84
CA VAL A 22 -2.89 -20.08 -1.47
C VAL A 22 -2.44 -20.74 -0.18
N GLN A 23 -1.12 -20.86 0.01
CA GLN A 23 -0.56 -21.44 1.23
C GLN A 23 -0.20 -20.35 2.23
N ILE A 24 -0.41 -20.62 3.52
CA ILE A 24 0.06 -19.81 4.64
C ILE A 24 1.01 -20.67 5.44
N VAL A 25 2.30 -20.35 5.38
CA VAL A 25 3.37 -20.98 6.14
C VAL A 25 3.59 -20.14 7.41
N ALA A 26 2.94 -20.57 8.49
CA ALA A 26 3.01 -19.91 9.78
C ALA A 26 4.15 -20.52 10.61
N ILE A 27 5.10 -19.70 11.04
CA ILE A 27 6.35 -20.17 11.66
C ILE A 27 6.40 -19.82 13.16
N GLY A 28 6.75 -20.79 13.99
CA GLY A 28 6.95 -20.59 15.43
C GLY A 28 8.14 -19.65 15.70
N ASP A 29 7.86 -18.48 16.28
CA ASP A 29 8.87 -17.48 16.66
C ASP A 29 8.52 -16.86 18.02
N PHE A 30 9.19 -17.35 19.06
CA PHE A 30 8.95 -16.95 20.44
C PHE A 30 9.45 -15.53 20.74
N GLY A 31 10.55 -15.12 20.12
CA GLY A 31 11.16 -13.81 20.37
C GLY A 31 10.21 -12.69 19.94
N SER A 32 9.72 -12.76 18.69
CA SER A 32 8.78 -11.77 18.18
C SER A 32 7.37 -11.91 18.78
N ALA A 33 6.94 -13.11 19.20
CA ALA A 33 5.69 -13.30 19.93
C ALA A 33 5.67 -12.58 21.29
N ARG A 34 6.80 -12.56 22.02
CA ARG A 34 6.93 -11.80 23.27
C ARG A 34 6.81 -10.30 23.04
N VAL A 35 7.36 -9.79 21.94
CA VAL A 35 7.20 -8.38 21.55
C VAL A 35 5.73 -8.08 21.27
N ASP A 36 5.04 -8.88 20.45
CA ASP A 36 3.61 -8.69 20.17
C ASP A 36 2.76 -8.63 21.45
N ALA A 37 2.95 -9.60 22.34
CA ALA A 37 2.22 -9.66 23.61
C ALA A 37 2.48 -8.41 24.49
N ALA A 38 3.73 -7.96 24.57
CA ALA A 38 4.09 -6.76 25.32
C ALA A 38 3.49 -5.49 24.70
N VAL A 39 3.53 -5.34 23.36
CA VAL A 39 2.93 -4.20 22.64
C VAL A 39 1.43 -4.11 22.95
N ARG A 40 0.70 -5.24 22.93
CA ARG A 40 -0.74 -5.25 23.25
C ARG A 40 -1.03 -4.82 24.68
N ARG A 41 -0.22 -5.25 25.65
CA ARG A 41 -0.35 -4.82 27.06
C ARG A 41 -0.13 -3.32 27.19
N VAL A 42 0.89 -2.77 26.52
CA VAL A 42 1.15 -1.32 26.50
C VAL A 42 -0.03 -0.57 25.88
N LEU A 43 -0.60 -1.08 24.79
CA LEU A 43 -1.74 -0.44 24.14
C LEU A 43 -2.98 -0.41 25.04
N ILE A 44 -3.26 -1.49 25.79
CA ILE A 44 -4.34 -1.53 26.78
C ILE A 44 -4.11 -0.49 27.89
N LEU A 45 -2.87 -0.36 28.40
CA LEU A 45 -2.53 0.66 29.41
C LEU A 45 -2.70 2.09 28.88
N ALA A 46 -2.39 2.31 27.60
CA ALA A 46 -2.44 3.62 26.97
C ALA A 46 -3.86 4.13 26.70
N GLN A 47 -4.89 3.29 26.82
CA GLN A 47 -6.29 3.69 26.58
C GLN A 47 -6.73 4.88 27.46
N ASN A 48 -6.13 5.03 28.64
CA ASN A 48 -6.46 6.11 29.58
C ASN A 48 -5.63 7.39 29.38
N ASP A 49 -4.50 7.35 28.66
CA ASP A 49 -3.59 8.50 28.49
C ASP A 49 -2.76 8.42 27.19
N ALA A 50 -3.41 8.44 26.03
CA ALA A 50 -2.75 8.16 24.76
C ALA A 50 -1.53 9.06 24.44
N LEU A 51 -1.47 10.28 24.96
CA LEU A 51 -0.37 11.22 24.70
C LEU A 51 0.90 10.83 25.44
N LEU A 52 0.79 10.40 26.69
CA LEU A 52 1.95 9.94 27.48
C LEU A 52 2.65 8.72 26.84
N TRP A 53 1.87 7.85 26.19
CA TRP A 53 2.36 6.60 25.61
C TRP A 53 2.70 6.70 24.12
N ALA A 54 2.51 7.86 23.49
CA ALA A 54 2.53 8.01 22.04
C ALA A 54 3.87 7.56 21.41
N ASP A 55 4.99 8.00 21.96
CA ASP A 55 6.33 7.71 21.43
C ASP A 55 6.68 6.23 21.58
N LEU A 56 6.47 5.66 22.78
CA LEU A 56 6.70 4.24 23.02
C LEU A 56 5.81 3.35 22.13
N LEU A 57 4.52 3.69 21.98
CA LEU A 57 3.61 2.98 21.09
C LEU A 57 4.03 3.10 19.62
N GLY A 58 4.46 4.29 19.18
CA GLY A 58 4.99 4.52 17.84
C GLY A 58 6.19 3.60 17.56
N ALA A 59 7.19 3.63 18.44
CA ALA A 59 8.38 2.77 18.35
C ALA A 59 8.03 1.27 18.37
N SER A 60 7.13 0.86 19.27
CA SER A 60 6.73 -0.54 19.47
C SER A 60 5.96 -1.12 18.29
N LYS A 61 5.00 -0.36 17.73
CA LYS A 61 4.26 -0.77 16.52
C LYS A 61 5.18 -0.85 15.32
N ALA A 62 6.16 0.06 15.24
CA ALA A 62 7.16 0.05 14.17
C ALA A 62 8.11 -1.16 14.29
N LEU A 63 8.54 -1.55 15.50
CA LEU A 63 9.30 -2.79 15.72
C LEU A 63 8.47 -4.03 15.36
N ARG A 64 7.24 -4.12 15.89
CA ARG A 64 6.30 -5.22 15.62
C ARG A 64 6.11 -5.43 14.10
N SER A 65 5.86 -4.36 13.35
CA SER A 65 5.68 -4.41 11.90
C SER A 65 6.92 -4.96 11.17
N ARG A 66 8.13 -4.58 11.60
CA ARG A 66 9.39 -5.08 11.01
C ARG A 66 9.62 -6.56 11.33
N LEU A 67 9.36 -7.00 12.56
CA LEU A 67 9.49 -8.43 12.93
C LEU A 67 8.59 -9.35 12.09
N VAL A 68 7.49 -8.82 11.58
CA VAL A 68 6.56 -9.55 10.71
C VAL A 68 6.99 -9.57 9.24
N THR A 69 7.56 -8.48 8.76
CA THR A 69 7.78 -8.24 7.32
C THR A 69 9.24 -8.31 6.88
N GLN A 70 10.17 -8.35 7.83
CA GLN A 70 11.61 -8.32 7.60
C GLN A 70 12.30 -9.47 8.35
N PRO A 71 12.15 -10.71 7.87
CA PRO A 71 12.69 -11.90 8.51
C PRO A 71 14.17 -12.15 8.19
N GLN A 72 14.86 -11.23 7.50
CA GLN A 72 16.27 -11.42 7.16
C GLN A 72 17.15 -11.55 8.41
N PRO A 73 18.26 -12.31 8.35
CA PRO A 73 19.23 -12.42 9.44
C PRO A 73 19.67 -11.04 9.94
N LEU A 74 19.93 -10.92 11.25
CA LEU A 74 20.22 -9.67 11.93
C LEU A 74 21.40 -8.92 11.31
N GLN A 75 22.40 -9.63 10.77
CA GLN A 75 23.51 -9.01 10.05
C GLN A 75 23.04 -8.12 8.87
N PHE A 76 21.95 -8.50 8.20
CA PHE A 76 21.30 -7.73 7.13
C PHE A 76 20.12 -6.88 7.64
N ASN A 77 19.74 -7.01 8.92
CA ASN A 77 18.54 -6.41 9.49
C ASN A 77 18.84 -5.20 10.39
N VAL A 78 19.44 -4.17 9.81
CA VAL A 78 19.71 -2.91 10.52
C VAL A 78 18.40 -2.28 11.03
N ALA A 79 17.32 -2.38 10.26
CA ALA A 79 16.03 -1.79 10.58
C ALA A 79 15.38 -2.39 11.85
N VAL A 80 15.42 -3.72 12.04
CA VAL A 80 14.93 -4.34 13.30
C VAL A 80 15.78 -3.93 14.48
N ARG A 81 17.12 -3.90 14.34
CA ARG A 81 18.02 -3.48 15.44
C ARG A 81 17.77 -2.03 15.86
N GLN A 82 17.63 -1.12 14.89
CA GLN A 82 17.31 0.29 15.17
C GLN A 82 15.93 0.45 15.82
N ALA A 83 14.92 -0.28 15.33
CA ALA A 83 13.59 -0.24 15.91
C ALA A 83 13.56 -0.79 17.35
N ALA A 84 14.33 -1.85 17.63
CA ALA A 84 14.46 -2.40 18.97
C ALA A 84 15.18 -1.44 19.91
N ALA A 85 16.27 -0.80 19.45
CA ALA A 85 16.97 0.23 20.22
C ALA A 85 16.04 1.40 20.57
N ALA A 86 15.25 1.89 19.60
CA ALA A 86 14.27 2.95 19.84
C ALA A 86 13.24 2.55 20.92
N VAL A 87 12.73 1.31 20.89
CA VAL A 87 11.82 0.82 21.95
C VAL A 87 12.50 0.81 23.32
N VAL A 88 13.77 0.41 23.41
CA VAL A 88 14.53 0.41 24.67
C VAL A 88 14.71 1.83 25.20
N ASP A 89 15.07 2.78 24.33
CA ASP A 89 15.29 4.19 24.68
C ASP A 89 13.99 4.86 25.14
N GLU A 90 12.88 4.66 24.41
CA GLU A 90 11.56 5.18 24.79
C GLU A 90 11.04 4.53 26.09
N SER A 91 11.27 3.23 26.27
CA SER A 91 10.93 2.55 27.52
C SER A 91 11.70 3.14 28.71
N ALA A 92 12.99 3.43 28.57
CA ALA A 92 13.79 4.03 29.64
C ALA A 92 13.27 5.43 30.02
N THR A 93 12.90 6.23 29.02
CA THR A 93 12.33 7.56 29.22
C THR A 93 10.98 7.51 29.94
N LEU A 94 10.10 6.61 29.52
CA LEU A 94 8.75 6.48 30.10
C LEU A 94 8.77 5.83 31.49
N ARG A 95 9.73 4.95 31.78
CA ARG A 95 9.88 4.23 33.06
C ARG A 95 9.81 5.14 34.29
N HIS A 96 10.33 6.37 34.17
CA HIS A 96 10.38 7.37 35.24
C HIS A 96 9.07 8.15 35.44
N GLN A 97 8.15 8.07 34.49
CA GLN A 97 6.91 8.85 34.45
C GLN A 97 5.67 8.02 34.86
N VAL A 98 5.81 6.69 34.90
CA VAL A 98 4.69 5.76 35.18
C VAL A 98 4.81 5.08 36.55
N GLY A 99 3.65 4.65 37.09
CA GLY A 99 3.56 3.91 38.35
C GLY A 99 4.10 2.47 38.28
N PRO A 100 4.22 1.76 39.42
CA PRO A 100 4.90 0.46 39.49
C PRO A 100 4.34 -0.64 38.56
N ALA A 101 3.02 -0.75 38.44
CA ALA A 101 2.38 -1.75 37.59
C ALA A 101 2.65 -1.48 36.08
N ALA A 102 2.52 -0.23 35.66
CA ALA A 102 2.83 0.18 34.29
C ALA A 102 4.33 0.04 33.98
N ARG A 103 5.20 0.32 34.96
CA ARG A 103 6.65 0.15 34.84
C ARG A 103 7.04 -1.30 34.51
N GLN A 104 6.40 -2.28 35.14
CA GLN A 104 6.66 -3.69 34.84
C GLN A 104 6.39 -4.02 33.36
N VAL A 105 5.28 -3.51 32.80
CA VAL A 105 4.94 -3.74 31.39
C VAL A 105 5.93 -3.05 30.44
N VAL A 106 6.37 -1.84 30.78
CA VAL A 106 7.42 -1.10 30.03
C VAL A 106 8.75 -1.85 30.03
N ASP A 107 9.12 -2.44 31.17
CA ASP A 107 10.35 -3.23 31.32
C ASP A 107 10.28 -4.56 30.56
N GLU A 108 9.13 -5.23 30.59
CA GLU A 108 8.88 -6.45 29.82
C GLU A 108 8.99 -6.19 28.31
N LEU A 109 8.47 -5.07 27.83
CA LEU A 109 8.59 -4.65 26.44
C LEU A 109 10.05 -4.38 26.05
N ALA A 110 10.80 -3.64 26.88
CA ALA A 110 12.21 -3.36 26.62
C ALA A 110 13.04 -4.65 26.56
N ALA A 111 12.82 -5.57 27.49
CA ALA A 111 13.48 -6.87 27.52
C ALA A 111 13.11 -7.73 26.30
N ALA A 112 11.85 -7.72 25.87
CA ALA A 112 11.41 -8.42 24.66
C ALA A 112 12.04 -7.82 23.40
N ALA A 113 12.09 -6.50 23.28
CA ALA A 113 12.73 -5.81 22.16
C ALA A 113 14.22 -6.13 22.06
N TYR A 114 14.94 -6.10 23.20
CA TYR A 114 16.34 -6.51 23.27
C TYR A 114 16.54 -7.97 22.81
N GLY A 115 15.70 -8.89 23.30
CA GLY A 115 15.75 -10.29 22.92
C GLY A 115 15.51 -10.51 21.41
N ALA A 116 14.56 -9.78 20.82
CA ALA A 116 14.25 -9.86 19.39
C ALA A 116 15.40 -9.31 18.50
N ALA A 117 16.25 -8.43 19.03
CA ALA A 117 17.43 -7.91 18.34
C ALA A 117 18.69 -8.78 18.53
N ALA A 118 18.61 -9.87 19.30
CA ALA A 118 19.74 -10.74 19.62
C ALA A 118 19.73 -12.09 18.87
N VAL A 119 18.59 -12.51 18.33
CA VAL A 119 18.41 -13.81 17.66
C VAL A 119 17.83 -13.62 16.27
N ASP A 120 18.37 -14.34 15.28
CA ASP A 120 17.86 -14.30 13.91
C ASP A 120 16.40 -14.76 13.81
N PRO A 121 15.55 -14.10 13.00
CA PRO A 121 14.17 -14.52 12.82
C PRO A 121 14.07 -15.90 12.16
N ARG A 122 13.36 -16.84 12.80
CA ARG A 122 13.13 -18.20 12.26
C ARG A 122 12.42 -18.20 10.91
N SER A 123 11.57 -17.19 10.67
CA SER A 123 10.90 -17.03 9.36
C SER A 123 11.89 -16.85 8.21
N GLY A 124 13.08 -16.30 8.48
CA GLY A 124 14.13 -16.10 7.48
C GLY A 124 14.73 -17.42 7.04
N GLU A 125 15.07 -18.30 8.00
CA GLU A 125 15.62 -19.62 7.71
C GLU A 125 14.66 -20.46 6.83
N VAL A 126 13.38 -20.49 7.20
CA VAL A 126 12.36 -21.21 6.43
C VAL A 126 12.18 -20.61 5.04
N LEU A 127 12.11 -19.28 4.93
CA LEU A 127 12.04 -18.61 3.62
C LEU A 127 13.22 -18.99 2.74
N LEU A 128 14.45 -18.91 3.28
CA LEU A 128 15.67 -19.20 2.54
C LEU A 128 15.68 -20.65 2.02
N LYS A 129 15.30 -21.61 2.88
CA LYS A 129 15.19 -23.02 2.49
C LYS A 129 14.19 -23.22 1.34
N GLU A 130 13.02 -22.61 1.43
CA GLU A 130 11.96 -22.73 0.41
C GLU A 130 12.39 -22.14 -0.94
N ILE A 131 12.98 -20.94 -0.94
CA ILE A 131 13.41 -20.30 -2.20
C ILE A 131 14.60 -21.04 -2.83
N GLN A 132 15.52 -21.58 -2.02
CA GLN A 132 16.63 -22.40 -2.51
C GLN A 132 16.13 -23.69 -3.17
N GLN A 133 15.11 -24.34 -2.60
CA GLN A 133 14.48 -25.52 -3.20
C GLN A 133 13.74 -25.20 -4.50
N ALA A 134 13.16 -24.01 -4.62
CA ALA A 134 12.49 -23.57 -5.85
C ALA A 134 13.49 -23.20 -6.96
N GLY A 135 14.63 -22.61 -6.59
CA GLY A 135 15.63 -22.06 -7.50
C GLY A 135 15.32 -20.63 -7.95
N ALA A 136 16.37 -19.81 -8.07
CA ALA A 136 16.27 -18.36 -8.28
C ALA A 136 15.50 -17.93 -9.54
N GLY A 137 15.55 -18.71 -10.62
CA GLY A 137 14.82 -18.41 -11.86
C GLY A 137 13.33 -18.80 -11.83
N SER A 138 12.88 -19.53 -10.79
CA SER A 138 11.54 -20.09 -10.70
C SER A 138 10.69 -19.46 -9.60
N CYS A 139 11.26 -18.55 -8.80
CA CYS A 139 10.57 -17.91 -7.71
C CYS A 139 10.84 -16.41 -7.59
N VAL A 140 9.92 -15.73 -6.91
CA VAL A 140 10.03 -14.32 -6.54
C VAL A 140 9.63 -14.13 -5.08
N VAL A 141 10.36 -13.29 -4.37
CA VAL A 141 10.04 -12.88 -2.99
C VAL A 141 9.32 -11.55 -3.03
N ILE A 142 8.13 -11.51 -2.42
CA ILE A 142 7.20 -10.39 -2.51
C ILE A 142 7.13 -9.72 -1.12
N ALA A 143 7.59 -8.48 -1.02
CA ALA A 143 7.59 -7.75 0.24
C ALA A 143 6.37 -6.83 0.37
N ALA A 144 5.91 -6.60 1.61
CA ALA A 144 4.73 -5.79 1.90
C ALA A 144 4.96 -4.27 1.78
N SER A 145 6.20 -3.79 1.84
CA SER A 145 6.52 -2.35 1.82
C SER A 145 7.87 -2.07 1.17
N GLY A 146 8.11 -0.83 0.74
CA GLY A 146 9.38 -0.42 0.14
C GLY A 146 10.59 -0.64 1.07
N SER A 147 10.44 -0.39 2.37
CA SER A 147 11.49 -0.69 3.35
C SER A 147 11.77 -2.18 3.47
N ALA A 148 10.73 -3.02 3.42
CA ALA A 148 10.88 -4.47 3.44
C ALA A 148 11.53 -4.98 2.14
N VAL A 149 11.20 -4.39 0.97
CA VAL A 149 11.89 -4.67 -0.30
C VAL A 149 13.38 -4.37 -0.15
N ALA A 150 13.76 -3.18 0.32
CA ALA A 150 15.15 -2.80 0.47
C ALA A 150 15.93 -3.74 1.42
N GLY A 151 15.34 -4.07 2.57
CA GLY A 151 15.95 -4.99 3.56
C GLY A 151 16.14 -6.40 3.00
N LEU A 152 15.09 -7.00 2.45
CA LEU A 152 15.13 -8.35 1.87
C LEU A 152 16.04 -8.41 0.65
N ALA A 153 16.02 -7.40 -0.23
CA ALA A 153 16.87 -7.32 -1.41
C ALA A 153 18.36 -7.30 -1.04
N SER A 154 18.74 -6.58 0.02
CA SER A 154 20.14 -6.53 0.49
C SER A 154 20.68 -7.91 0.89
N TRP A 155 19.81 -8.81 1.35
CA TRP A 155 20.15 -10.17 1.74
C TRP A 155 20.08 -11.17 0.57
N LEU A 156 19.04 -11.07 -0.26
CA LEU A 156 18.68 -12.10 -1.23
C LEU A 156 19.19 -11.83 -2.65
N ASN A 157 19.30 -10.57 -3.08
CA ASN A 157 19.78 -10.24 -4.43
C ASN A 157 21.23 -10.71 -4.67
N PRO A 158 22.19 -10.61 -3.71
CA PRO A 158 23.54 -11.14 -3.89
C PRO A 158 23.59 -12.65 -4.14
N GLN A 159 22.53 -13.38 -3.76
CA GLN A 159 22.38 -14.81 -3.98
C GLN A 159 21.59 -15.14 -5.26
N GLY A 160 21.21 -14.12 -6.05
CA GLY A 160 20.51 -14.25 -7.32
C GLY A 160 18.98 -14.29 -7.23
N PHE A 161 18.39 -14.18 -6.04
CA PHE A 161 16.92 -14.19 -5.88
C PHE A 161 16.34 -12.80 -6.12
N THR A 162 15.19 -12.75 -6.82
CA THR A 162 14.49 -11.49 -7.07
C THR A 162 13.56 -11.14 -5.91
N VAL A 163 13.70 -9.92 -5.39
CA VAL A 163 12.81 -9.33 -4.38
C VAL A 163 12.09 -8.11 -4.95
N CYS A 164 10.77 -8.05 -4.83
CA CYS A 164 10.00 -6.90 -5.31
C CYS A 164 8.73 -6.65 -4.46
N GLY A 165 8.11 -5.49 -4.63
CA GLY A 165 6.74 -5.24 -4.15
C GLY A 165 5.70 -5.75 -5.13
N VAL A 166 4.43 -5.82 -4.71
CA VAL A 166 3.32 -6.28 -5.59
C VAL A 166 3.17 -5.40 -6.83
N GLN A 167 3.33 -4.08 -6.71
CA GLN A 167 3.20 -3.18 -7.85
C GLN A 167 4.29 -3.42 -8.90
N GLN A 168 5.53 -3.62 -8.45
CA GLN A 168 6.64 -3.93 -9.34
C GLN A 168 6.39 -5.27 -10.04
N LEU A 169 5.95 -6.29 -9.30
CA LEU A 169 5.56 -7.59 -9.86
C LEU A 169 4.53 -7.44 -10.99
N ILE A 170 3.51 -6.60 -10.78
CA ILE A 170 2.44 -6.36 -11.75
C ILE A 170 2.95 -5.58 -12.97
N ARG A 171 3.66 -4.47 -12.73
CA ARG A 171 4.16 -3.56 -13.77
C ARG A 171 5.17 -4.24 -14.68
N ASP A 172 6.12 -4.95 -14.08
CA ASP A 172 7.21 -5.61 -14.80
C ASP A 172 6.74 -6.95 -15.41
N GLN A 173 5.48 -7.34 -15.17
CA GLN A 173 4.85 -8.59 -15.64
C GLN A 173 5.72 -9.82 -15.39
N LEU A 174 6.28 -9.91 -14.18
CA LEU A 174 7.20 -10.97 -13.78
C LEU A 174 6.41 -12.26 -13.54
N PHE A 175 6.31 -13.09 -14.59
CA PHE A 175 5.66 -14.40 -14.53
C PHE A 175 6.63 -15.47 -14.07
N VAL A 176 6.43 -15.98 -12.85
CA VAL A 176 7.25 -17.05 -12.27
C VAL A 176 6.39 -18.16 -11.67
N ALA A 177 6.96 -19.35 -11.50
CA ALA A 177 6.21 -20.49 -10.98
C ALA A 177 5.74 -20.25 -9.53
N ARG A 178 6.61 -19.71 -8.66
CA ARG A 178 6.32 -19.59 -7.22
C ARG A 178 6.50 -18.17 -6.70
N GLY A 179 5.48 -17.65 -6.01
CA GLY A 179 5.56 -16.41 -5.24
C GLY A 179 5.65 -16.69 -3.74
N TYR A 180 6.55 -16.00 -3.05
CA TYR A 180 6.69 -16.04 -1.59
C TYR A 180 6.43 -14.66 -1.01
N ALA A 181 5.22 -14.43 -0.49
CA ALA A 181 4.85 -13.17 0.15
C ALA A 181 5.31 -13.15 1.60
N VAL A 182 6.16 -12.19 1.97
CA VAL A 182 6.74 -12.10 3.32
C VAL A 182 5.86 -11.21 4.20
N GLY A 183 5.06 -11.87 5.03
CA GLY A 183 4.12 -11.25 5.95
C GLY A 183 2.68 -11.82 5.84
N PRO A 184 1.77 -11.37 6.71
CA PRO A 184 0.38 -11.77 6.74
C PRO A 184 -0.36 -11.35 5.47
N PRO A 185 -1.36 -12.15 5.00
CA PRO A 185 -2.12 -11.83 3.80
C PRO A 185 -2.75 -10.44 3.79
N ARG A 186 -3.23 -9.94 4.95
CA ARG A 186 -3.86 -8.61 5.08
C ARG A 186 -2.96 -7.44 4.67
N PHE A 187 -1.63 -7.62 4.67
CA PHE A 187 -0.68 -6.57 4.29
C PHE A 187 -0.53 -6.44 2.77
N PHE A 188 -1.11 -7.36 2.01
CA PHE A 188 -1.01 -7.37 0.55
C PHE A 188 -2.34 -6.99 -0.08
N PRO A 189 -2.33 -6.25 -1.20
CA PRO A 189 -3.55 -5.94 -1.93
C PRO A 189 -4.18 -7.22 -2.48
N SER A 190 -5.52 -7.23 -2.56
CA SER A 190 -6.29 -8.36 -3.12
C SER A 190 -5.92 -8.69 -4.57
N SER A 191 -5.32 -7.75 -5.32
CA SER A 191 -4.79 -8.00 -6.66
C SER A 191 -3.73 -9.10 -6.69
N LEU A 192 -3.00 -9.33 -5.59
CA LEU A 192 -2.00 -10.40 -5.49
C LEU A 192 -2.63 -11.80 -5.67
N VAL A 193 -3.88 -11.98 -5.22
CA VAL A 193 -4.60 -13.27 -5.32
C VAL A 193 -5.68 -13.27 -6.40
N THR A 194 -6.25 -12.12 -6.73
CA THR A 194 -7.31 -12.00 -7.75
C THR A 194 -6.77 -11.82 -9.16
N ALA A 195 -5.56 -11.28 -9.32
CA ALA A 195 -4.84 -11.13 -10.59
C ALA A 195 -3.39 -11.66 -10.47
N PRO A 196 -3.21 -12.97 -10.20
CA PRO A 196 -1.92 -13.53 -9.84
C PRO A 196 -0.91 -13.49 -11.00
N MET A 197 0.32 -13.07 -10.67
CA MET A 197 1.47 -13.14 -11.57
C MET A 197 2.28 -14.44 -11.41
N THR A 198 1.95 -15.27 -10.40
CA THR A 198 2.64 -16.54 -10.13
C THR A 198 1.69 -17.73 -10.22
N GLU A 199 2.21 -18.93 -10.50
CA GLU A 199 1.38 -20.14 -10.54
C GLU A 199 0.95 -20.66 -9.16
N SER A 200 1.76 -20.38 -8.13
CA SER A 200 1.42 -20.61 -6.73
C SER A 200 1.89 -19.44 -5.87
N LEU A 201 1.23 -19.24 -4.73
CA LEU A 201 1.56 -18.20 -3.76
C LEU A 201 1.58 -18.80 -2.35
N SER A 202 2.67 -18.52 -1.62
CA SER A 202 2.82 -18.85 -0.21
C SER A 202 3.10 -17.59 0.60
N TYR A 203 2.29 -17.36 1.63
CA TYR A 203 2.57 -16.34 2.64
C TYR A 203 3.49 -16.94 3.70
N VAL A 204 4.60 -16.27 4.00
CA VAL A 204 5.58 -16.66 5.02
C VAL A 204 5.47 -15.65 6.14
N MET A 205 4.97 -16.09 7.31
CA MET A 205 4.65 -15.20 8.42
C MET A 205 4.86 -15.90 9.77
N PRO A 206 5.05 -15.15 10.86
CA PRO A 206 5.11 -15.75 12.18
C PRO A 206 3.72 -16.19 12.67
N THR A 207 3.68 -17.26 13.48
CA THR A 207 2.45 -17.88 13.99
C THR A 207 1.64 -17.02 14.94
N TRP A 208 2.30 -16.10 15.66
CA TRP A 208 1.67 -15.21 16.63
C TRP A 208 0.74 -14.20 15.96
N PHE A 209 0.95 -13.89 14.67
CA PHE A 209 0.04 -13.06 13.90
C PHE A 209 -1.18 -13.89 13.48
N ARG A 210 -2.35 -13.59 14.07
CA ARG A 210 -3.54 -14.45 13.97
C ARG A 210 -4.47 -14.11 12.82
N ASP A 211 -4.50 -12.86 12.39
CA ASP A 211 -5.26 -12.49 11.20
C ASP A 211 -4.59 -13.07 9.94
N ARG A 212 -5.27 -14.07 9.40
CA ARG A 212 -4.86 -14.88 8.24
C ARG A 212 -5.89 -14.76 7.12
N ALA A 213 -6.79 -13.77 7.19
CA ALA A 213 -7.82 -13.56 6.20
C ALA A 213 -7.17 -13.24 4.85
N ILE A 214 -7.48 -14.03 3.82
CA ILE A 214 -7.02 -13.77 2.45
C ILE A 214 -7.70 -12.50 1.95
N PRO A 215 -6.96 -11.51 1.43
CA PRO A 215 -7.54 -10.24 1.02
C PRO A 215 -8.55 -10.44 -0.12
N GLN A 216 -9.75 -9.91 0.08
CA GLN A 216 -10.81 -9.94 -0.92
C GLN A 216 -10.89 -8.61 -1.68
N SER A 217 -11.37 -8.65 -2.91
CA SER A 217 -11.67 -7.42 -3.65
C SER A 217 -12.85 -6.70 -3.00
N GLY A 218 -12.80 -5.38 -2.86
CA GLY A 218 -13.96 -4.58 -2.42
C GLY A 218 -15.16 -4.70 -3.39
N LEU A 219 -14.93 -5.16 -4.62
CA LEU A 219 -16.00 -5.46 -5.58
C LEU A 219 -16.57 -6.87 -5.44
N ALA A 220 -15.97 -7.74 -4.62
CA ALA A 220 -16.38 -9.15 -4.51
C ALA A 220 -17.83 -9.27 -4.04
N GLU A 221 -18.25 -8.52 -3.03
CA GLU A 221 -19.63 -8.52 -2.51
C GLU A 221 -20.69 -8.11 -3.54
N ARG A 222 -20.28 -7.41 -4.61
CA ARG A 222 -21.16 -6.87 -5.66
C ARG A 222 -21.07 -7.67 -6.96
N ALA A 223 -20.24 -8.71 -7.02
CA ALA A 223 -20.00 -9.48 -8.24
C ALA A 223 -20.79 -10.80 -8.23
N GLU A 224 -21.49 -11.09 -9.32
CA GLU A 224 -22.23 -12.36 -9.53
C GLU A 224 -21.31 -13.60 -9.60
N GLY A 225 -20.00 -13.40 -9.66
CA GLY A 225 -18.97 -14.45 -9.66
C GLY A 225 -17.69 -13.95 -8.97
N ALA A 226 -17.79 -13.62 -7.69
CA ALA A 226 -16.67 -13.11 -6.91
C ALA A 226 -15.47 -14.06 -6.92
N ILE A 227 -14.27 -13.51 -7.14
CA ILE A 227 -13.03 -14.28 -7.01
C ILE A 227 -12.73 -14.44 -5.52
N VAL A 228 -13.03 -15.62 -4.98
CA VAL A 228 -12.73 -16.01 -3.60
C VAL A 228 -11.66 -17.09 -3.63
N VAL A 229 -10.52 -16.80 -2.99
CA VAL A 229 -9.35 -17.69 -2.97
C VAL A 229 -9.20 -18.29 -1.58
N PRO A 230 -9.26 -19.63 -1.42
CA PRO A 230 -9.12 -20.25 -0.12
C PRO A 230 -7.67 -20.21 0.38
N GLY A 231 -7.49 -20.06 1.69
CA GLY A 231 -6.19 -20.17 2.35
C GLY A 231 -5.97 -21.56 2.96
N ARG A 232 -4.77 -22.12 2.83
CA ARG A 232 -4.37 -23.39 3.44
C ARG A 232 -3.23 -23.17 4.42
N LEU A 233 -3.47 -23.45 5.69
CA LEU A 233 -2.49 -23.24 6.75
C LEU A 233 -1.54 -24.44 6.87
N SER A 234 -0.25 -24.16 6.94
CA SER A 234 0.80 -25.07 7.37
C SER A 234 1.59 -24.40 8.49
N VAL A 235 1.82 -25.13 9.59
CA VAL A 235 2.56 -24.63 10.76
C VAL A 235 3.93 -25.29 10.79
N VAL A 236 4.97 -24.48 10.95
CA VAL A 236 6.37 -24.93 10.99
C VAL A 236 7.03 -24.50 12.30
N GLY A 237 7.72 -25.43 12.95
CA GLY A 237 8.39 -25.19 14.23
C GLY A 237 7.45 -25.31 15.43
N ASP A 238 8.03 -25.16 16.62
CA ASP A 238 7.29 -25.28 17.87
C ASP A 238 6.40 -24.06 18.12
N THR A 239 5.13 -24.31 18.47
CA THR A 239 4.13 -23.31 18.84
C THR A 239 3.59 -23.52 20.26
N ALA A 240 4.13 -24.47 21.02
CA ALA A 240 3.62 -24.84 22.34
C ALA A 240 3.81 -23.74 23.40
N GLU A 241 4.80 -22.87 23.23
CA GLU A 241 5.10 -21.76 24.13
C GLU A 241 4.53 -20.42 23.62
N GLN A 242 3.26 -20.43 23.20
CA GLN A 242 2.59 -19.18 22.85
C GLN A 242 2.28 -18.39 24.12
N VAL A 243 2.91 -17.21 24.23
CA VAL A 243 2.66 -16.26 25.33
C VAL A 243 1.15 -15.97 25.36
N PRO A 244 0.45 -16.23 26.48
CA PRO A 244 -0.96 -15.93 26.59
C PRO A 244 -1.20 -14.45 26.27
N LEU A 245 -2.08 -14.19 25.31
CA LEU A 245 -2.56 -12.84 25.05
C LEU A 245 -3.39 -12.36 26.26
N PRO A 246 -3.41 -11.06 26.55
CA PRO A 246 -4.32 -10.49 27.53
C PRO A 246 -5.77 -10.90 27.21
N VAL A 247 -6.51 -11.39 28.20
CA VAL A 247 -7.90 -11.88 28.06
C VAL A 247 -8.90 -10.71 28.00
N GLU A 248 -8.54 -9.54 28.54
CA GLU A 248 -9.39 -8.34 28.56
C GLU A 248 -9.03 -7.36 27.45
N GLY A 249 -10.05 -6.86 26.73
CA GLY A 249 -9.91 -5.86 25.67
C GLY A 249 -9.23 -6.40 24.41
N ALA A 250 -9.98 -7.13 23.56
CA ALA A 250 -9.47 -7.62 22.29
C ALA A 250 -8.99 -6.45 21.41
N VAL A 251 -7.68 -6.22 21.41
CA VAL A 251 -7.02 -5.20 20.59
C VAL A 251 -7.21 -5.55 19.12
N ASP A 252 -7.80 -4.63 18.36
CA ASP A 252 -7.90 -4.73 16.91
C ASP A 252 -6.49 -4.68 16.27
N GLU A 253 -6.25 -5.52 15.26
CA GLU A 253 -5.03 -5.50 14.46
C GLU A 253 -4.85 -4.19 13.67
N GLU A 254 -5.92 -3.41 13.46
CA GLU A 254 -5.83 -2.06 12.91
C GLU A 254 -5.14 -1.07 13.87
N GLU A 255 -5.39 -1.17 15.17
CA GLU A 255 -4.74 -0.31 16.17
C GLU A 255 -3.25 -0.60 16.30
N LEU A 256 -2.81 -1.80 15.91
CA LEU A 256 -1.41 -2.25 15.95
C LEU A 256 -0.61 -1.92 14.69
N LEU A 257 -1.22 -1.27 13.69
CA LEU A 257 -0.51 -0.80 12.51
C LEU A 257 0.52 0.29 12.88
N PRO A 258 1.69 0.31 12.21
CA PRO A 258 2.67 1.37 12.46
C PRO A 258 2.08 2.75 12.14
N GLN A 259 2.47 3.76 12.91
CA GLN A 259 2.08 5.13 12.63
C GLN A 259 2.66 5.59 11.29
N ALA A 260 1.87 6.34 10.51
CA ALA A 260 2.35 6.94 9.28
C ALA A 260 3.33 8.06 9.60
N THR A 261 4.56 7.95 9.12
CA THR A 261 5.54 9.05 9.17
C THR A 261 5.35 9.93 7.94
N TRP A 262 4.75 11.11 8.13
CA TRP A 262 4.66 12.11 7.08
C TRP A 262 5.96 12.90 7.03
N ILE A 263 6.53 13.05 5.83
CA ILE A 263 7.64 13.99 5.61
C ILE A 263 7.05 15.38 5.86
N GLN A 264 7.59 16.10 6.84
CA GLN A 264 7.18 17.48 7.04
C GLN A 264 7.68 18.31 5.86
N PRO A 265 6.82 19.17 5.28
CA PRO A 265 7.24 20.02 4.18
C PRO A 265 8.33 20.99 4.67
N ASP A 266 9.39 21.15 3.86
CA ASP A 266 10.54 22.03 4.17
C ASP A 266 10.14 23.52 4.24
N ALA A 267 8.97 23.88 3.72
CA ALA A 267 8.47 25.24 3.65
C ALA A 267 7.01 25.33 4.13
N PRO A 268 6.61 26.46 4.73
CA PRO A 268 5.21 26.69 5.08
C PRO A 268 4.33 26.73 3.81
N PRO A 269 3.03 26.42 3.94
CA PRO A 269 2.09 26.51 2.83
C PRO A 269 2.10 27.90 2.18
N ARG A 270 2.13 27.96 0.84
CA ARG A 270 2.00 29.19 0.05
C ARG A 270 0.99 28.98 -1.08
N GLU A 271 0.50 30.08 -1.64
CA GLU A 271 -0.30 29.99 -2.85
C GLU A 271 0.52 29.39 -4.02
N PRO A 272 -0.10 28.55 -4.87
CA PRO A 272 0.54 28.03 -6.07
C PRO A 272 0.95 29.17 -7.01
N SER A 273 2.12 29.05 -7.64
CA SER A 273 2.53 29.91 -8.76
C SER A 273 1.75 29.61 -10.04
N SER A 274 2.02 30.32 -11.14
CA SER A 274 1.29 30.15 -12.42
C SER A 274 1.35 28.73 -12.98
N ASP A 275 2.42 28.00 -12.66
CA ASP A 275 2.69 26.65 -13.17
C ASP A 275 2.42 25.57 -12.11
N GLU A 276 1.88 25.97 -10.96
CA GLU A 276 1.56 25.07 -9.86
C GLU A 276 0.04 25.05 -9.63
N VAL A 277 -0.46 23.90 -9.22
CA VAL A 277 -1.84 23.73 -8.81
C VAL A 277 -1.86 23.09 -7.42
N ALA A 278 -2.76 23.58 -6.56
CA ALA A 278 -3.03 22.92 -5.31
C ALA A 278 -3.68 21.57 -5.61
N ALA A 279 -3.03 20.49 -5.19
CA ALA A 279 -3.54 19.14 -5.38
C ALA A 279 -3.50 18.37 -4.07
N ARG A 280 -4.43 17.44 -3.91
CA ARG A 280 -4.44 16.48 -2.80
C ARG A 280 -3.99 15.12 -3.29
N LEU A 281 -3.10 14.48 -2.52
CA LEU A 281 -2.70 13.10 -2.77
C LEU A 281 -3.85 12.18 -2.33
N VAL A 282 -4.39 11.41 -3.26
CA VAL A 282 -5.37 10.35 -2.97
C VAL A 282 -4.69 9.00 -3.10
N LEU A 283 -4.77 8.23 -2.02
CA LEU A 283 -4.30 6.84 -1.99
C LEU A 283 -5.41 5.94 -2.51
N LEU A 284 -5.07 5.10 -3.47
CA LEU A 284 -5.98 4.21 -4.18
C LEU A 284 -5.73 2.76 -3.77
N GLY A 285 -6.76 1.93 -3.90
CA GLY A 285 -6.62 0.48 -3.75
C GLY A 285 -5.55 -0.09 -4.70
N GLY A 286 -4.86 -1.16 -4.29
CA GLY A 286 -3.78 -1.76 -5.09
C GLY A 286 -2.43 -1.03 -4.98
N GLY A 287 -2.28 -0.12 -4.01
CA GLY A 287 -1.05 0.61 -3.72
C GLY A 287 -0.82 1.83 -4.63
N TYR A 288 -1.76 2.14 -5.51
CA TYR A 288 -1.64 3.31 -6.39
C TYR A 288 -1.90 4.59 -5.61
N ALA A 289 -1.41 5.71 -6.14
CA ALA A 289 -1.76 7.02 -5.66
C ALA A 289 -1.87 7.97 -6.85
N MET A 290 -2.67 9.01 -6.70
CA MET A 290 -2.79 10.06 -7.68
C MET A 290 -2.93 11.42 -7.02
N TRP A 291 -2.46 12.46 -7.70
CA TRP A 291 -2.75 13.83 -7.32
C TRP A 291 -4.08 14.24 -7.96
N LEU A 292 -5.04 14.65 -7.13
CA LEU A 292 -6.27 15.30 -7.57
C LEU A 292 -6.12 16.81 -7.40
N ASP A 293 -6.20 17.54 -8.50
CA ASP A 293 -6.22 19.00 -8.52
C ASP A 293 -7.59 19.56 -8.12
N ASP A 294 -7.78 20.87 -8.32
CA ASP A 294 -9.04 21.59 -8.12
C ASP A 294 -10.02 21.42 -9.30
N GLY A 295 -9.88 20.35 -10.08
CA GLY A 295 -10.82 20.01 -11.14
C GLY A 295 -12.25 19.89 -10.63
N GLU A 296 -13.24 20.14 -11.49
CA GLU A 296 -14.64 20.12 -11.07
C GLU A 296 -15.14 18.69 -10.86
N ARG A 297 -14.80 17.78 -11.79
CA ARG A 297 -15.42 16.46 -11.88
C ARG A 297 -14.44 15.37 -12.30
N ILE A 298 -14.66 14.16 -11.80
CA ILE A 298 -13.90 12.95 -12.13
C ILE A 298 -14.84 11.79 -12.40
N ARG A 299 -14.45 10.91 -13.33
CA ARG A 299 -15.21 9.69 -13.63
C ARG A 299 -15.07 8.68 -12.50
N ALA A 300 -16.19 8.11 -12.09
CA ALA A 300 -16.29 7.10 -11.07
C ALA A 300 -17.13 5.92 -11.57
N VAL A 301 -17.06 4.82 -10.82
CA VAL A 301 -17.90 3.65 -10.98
C VAL A 301 -18.78 3.53 -9.73
N ASP A 302 -20.09 3.42 -9.92
CA ASP A 302 -21.01 3.02 -8.87
C ASP A 302 -21.35 1.52 -9.04
N PRO A 303 -20.75 0.63 -8.22
CA PRO A 303 -20.99 -0.80 -8.33
C PRO A 303 -22.40 -1.22 -7.90
N THR A 304 -23.20 -0.32 -7.32
CA THR A 304 -24.59 -0.60 -6.94
C THR A 304 -25.56 -0.43 -8.09
N GLN A 305 -25.18 0.26 -9.17
CA GLN A 305 -26.02 0.45 -10.35
C GLN A 305 -26.11 -0.82 -11.21
N PRO A 306 -27.23 -1.03 -11.94
CA PRO A 306 -27.35 -2.11 -12.90
C PRO A 306 -26.32 -1.99 -14.04
N GLY A 307 -26.06 -3.10 -14.73
CA GLY A 307 -25.17 -3.12 -15.89
C GLY A 307 -25.60 -2.11 -16.95
N GLY A 308 -24.65 -1.38 -17.54
CA GLY A 308 -24.91 -0.33 -18.53
C GLY A 308 -24.98 1.11 -17.98
N GLY A 309 -25.22 1.30 -16.67
CA GLY A 309 -25.32 2.62 -16.02
C GLY A 309 -24.27 2.91 -14.93
N ARG A 310 -23.25 2.05 -14.81
CA ARG A 310 -22.31 2.09 -13.66
C ARG A 310 -21.29 3.22 -13.71
N VAL A 311 -21.02 3.79 -14.88
CA VAL A 311 -20.04 4.87 -15.00
C VAL A 311 -20.73 6.19 -14.74
N THR A 312 -20.31 6.87 -13.68
CA THR A 312 -20.88 8.16 -13.26
C THR A 312 -19.79 9.22 -13.23
N THR A 313 -20.20 10.47 -13.05
CA THR A 313 -19.28 11.59 -12.87
C THR A 313 -19.56 12.26 -11.54
N VAL A 314 -18.58 12.27 -10.65
CA VAL A 314 -18.67 12.86 -9.31
C VAL A 314 -17.84 14.14 -9.22
N GLU A 315 -18.19 15.02 -8.30
CA GLU A 315 -17.35 16.19 -8.00
C GLU A 315 -16.03 15.74 -7.37
N VAL A 316 -14.93 16.40 -7.73
CA VAL A 316 -13.61 16.05 -7.18
C VAL A 316 -13.60 16.21 -5.66
N THR A 317 -14.28 17.23 -5.13
CA THR A 317 -14.44 17.49 -3.69
C THR A 317 -15.17 16.36 -2.96
N ALA A 318 -16.07 15.64 -3.64
CA ALA A 318 -16.85 14.56 -3.08
C ALA A 318 -16.11 13.21 -3.02
N VAL A 319 -14.93 13.09 -3.66
CA VAL A 319 -14.12 11.86 -3.62
C VAL A 319 -13.66 11.60 -2.18
N ARG A 320 -14.00 10.41 -1.67
CA ARG A 320 -13.75 9.94 -0.31
C ARG A 320 -13.45 8.43 -0.30
N PRO A 321 -12.94 7.86 0.80
CA PRO A 321 -12.80 6.40 0.92
C PRO A 321 -14.11 5.69 0.55
N GLY A 322 -14.01 4.66 -0.29
CA GLY A 322 -15.16 3.94 -0.86
C GLY A 322 -15.62 4.44 -2.24
N THR A 323 -15.10 5.56 -2.74
CA THR A 323 -15.31 5.98 -4.13
C THR A 323 -14.45 5.14 -5.08
N TYR A 324 -15.07 4.50 -6.08
CA TYR A 324 -14.35 3.78 -7.13
C TYR A 324 -14.07 4.73 -8.29
N LEU A 325 -12.81 5.14 -8.47
CA LEU A 325 -12.43 6.03 -9.56
C LEU A 325 -12.16 5.23 -10.85
N LEU A 326 -12.63 5.77 -11.98
CA LEU A 326 -12.31 5.23 -13.29
C LEU A 326 -11.10 5.97 -13.85
N LEU A 327 -9.93 5.34 -13.71
CA LEU A 327 -8.65 5.90 -14.13
C LEU A 327 -8.14 5.18 -15.37
N ARG A 328 -7.46 5.93 -16.24
CA ARG A 328 -6.74 5.37 -17.39
C ARG A 328 -5.27 5.30 -17.03
N ASP A 329 -4.67 4.14 -17.28
CA ASP A 329 -3.22 3.95 -17.17
C ASP A 329 -2.53 4.38 -18.48
N GLY A 330 -1.38 5.04 -18.38
CA GLY A 330 -0.57 5.53 -19.50
C GLY A 330 -0.92 6.93 -20.03
N GLU A 331 -0.16 7.37 -21.04
CA GLU A 331 -0.38 8.65 -21.70
C GLU A 331 -1.77 8.68 -22.35
N THR A 332 -2.49 9.79 -22.15
CA THR A 332 -3.72 10.01 -22.90
C THR A 332 -3.38 10.05 -24.38
N GLU A 333 -4.07 9.25 -25.20
CA GLU A 333 -4.11 9.39 -26.67
C GLU A 333 -4.66 10.75 -27.12
N ARG A 334 -4.80 11.72 -26.21
CA ARG A 334 -5.20 13.09 -26.49
C ARG A 334 -4.42 13.68 -27.66
N ARG A 335 -3.12 13.40 -27.76
CA ARG A 335 -2.32 13.85 -28.91
C ARG A 335 -2.75 13.15 -30.20
N ALA A 336 -2.95 11.84 -30.17
CA ALA A 336 -3.40 11.08 -31.33
C ALA A 336 -4.82 11.47 -31.78
N LEU A 337 -5.74 11.68 -30.84
CA LEU A 337 -7.10 12.15 -31.10
C LEU A 337 -7.13 13.61 -31.58
N TYR A 338 -6.27 14.46 -31.02
CA TYR A 338 -6.12 15.85 -31.46
C TYR A 338 -5.58 15.89 -32.90
N ASN A 339 -4.54 15.12 -33.20
CA ASN A 339 -3.98 15.02 -34.55
C ASN A 339 -5.01 14.45 -35.53
N ALA A 340 -5.75 13.39 -35.16
CA ALA A 340 -6.83 12.84 -35.98
C ALA A 340 -7.96 13.86 -36.21
N ALA A 341 -8.29 14.68 -35.22
CA ALA A 341 -9.26 15.76 -35.39
C ALA A 341 -8.75 16.85 -36.35
N LEU A 342 -7.47 17.23 -36.25
CA LEU A 342 -6.84 18.15 -37.19
C LEU A 342 -6.83 17.60 -38.61
N GLU A 343 -6.50 16.31 -38.80
CA GLU A 343 -6.55 15.64 -40.10
C GLU A 343 -7.96 15.64 -40.69
N LEU A 344 -8.99 15.39 -39.88
CA LEU A 344 -10.39 15.46 -40.29
C LEU A 344 -10.86 16.87 -40.67
N MET A 345 -10.28 17.91 -40.06
CA MET A 345 -10.59 19.32 -40.37
C MET A 345 -9.91 19.84 -41.64
N GLY A 346 -8.96 19.10 -42.21
CA GLY A 346 -8.34 19.42 -43.49
C GLY A 346 -7.73 20.83 -43.53
N SER A 347 -8.22 21.69 -44.43
CA SER A 347 -7.69 23.05 -44.63
C SER A 347 -7.93 24.00 -43.46
N GLU A 348 -8.94 23.75 -42.61
CA GLU A 348 -9.26 24.63 -41.47
C GLU A 348 -8.36 24.38 -40.25
N ALA A 349 -7.61 23.27 -40.24
CA ALA A 349 -6.77 22.87 -39.13
C ALA A 349 -5.72 23.93 -38.77
N ASN A 350 -5.09 24.54 -39.78
CA ASN A 350 -4.02 25.53 -39.58
C ASN A 350 -4.53 26.84 -38.95
N ASP A 351 -5.74 27.27 -39.32
CA ASP A 351 -6.37 28.46 -38.76
C ASP A 351 -6.77 28.22 -37.30
N VAL A 352 -7.28 27.02 -36.99
CA VAL A 352 -7.61 26.61 -35.62
C VAL A 352 -6.36 26.53 -34.75
N GLU A 353 -5.26 25.94 -35.24
CA GLU A 353 -3.99 25.89 -34.50
C GLU A 353 -3.39 27.26 -34.26
N THR A 354 -3.41 28.14 -35.27
CA THR A 354 -2.91 29.51 -35.16
C THR A 354 -3.72 30.30 -34.14
N SER A 355 -5.06 30.20 -34.22
CA SER A 355 -5.97 30.84 -33.27
C SER A 355 -5.77 30.32 -31.84
N GLN A 356 -5.65 29.00 -31.65
CA GLN A 356 -5.35 28.44 -30.34
C GLN A 356 -4.00 28.92 -29.79
N THR A 357 -2.97 29.00 -30.63
CA THR A 357 -1.64 29.42 -30.22
C THR A 357 -1.63 30.86 -29.77
N LEU A 358 -2.25 31.75 -30.55
CA LEU A 358 -2.41 33.17 -30.20
C LEU A 358 -3.20 33.34 -28.91
N TRP A 359 -4.30 32.60 -28.74
CA TRP A 359 -5.13 32.68 -27.55
C TRP A 359 -4.38 32.18 -26.30
N LYS A 360 -3.66 31.05 -26.38
CA LYS A 360 -2.84 30.53 -25.28
C LYS A 360 -1.72 31.49 -24.90
N ALA A 361 -1.04 32.10 -25.88
CA ALA A 361 0.00 33.09 -25.62
C ALA A 361 -0.54 34.34 -24.91
N ALA A 362 -1.70 34.86 -25.36
CA ALA A 362 -2.35 35.99 -24.73
C ALA A 362 -2.83 35.67 -23.30
N LEU A 363 -3.37 34.46 -23.09
CA LEU A 363 -3.78 34.01 -21.76
C LEU A 363 -2.57 33.88 -20.83
N GLN A 364 -1.47 33.29 -21.29
CA GLN A 364 -0.24 33.16 -20.50
C GLN A 364 0.33 34.53 -20.11
N ALA A 365 0.36 35.48 -21.04
CA ALA A 365 0.81 36.84 -20.75
C ALA A 365 -0.03 37.51 -19.66
N LYS A 366 -1.36 37.35 -19.71
CA LYS A 366 -2.26 37.84 -18.67
C LYS A 366 -2.05 37.13 -17.32
N LEU A 367 -1.89 35.82 -17.32
CA LEU A 367 -1.62 35.03 -16.11
C LEU A 367 -0.32 35.49 -15.43
N ASN A 368 0.73 35.74 -16.21
CA ASN A 368 2.01 36.22 -15.70
C ASN A 368 1.93 37.65 -15.12
N GLN A 369 1.07 38.50 -15.67
CA GLN A 369 0.93 39.90 -15.23
C GLN A 369 0.01 40.08 -14.02
N LEU A 370 -1.13 39.38 -13.99
CA LEU A 370 -2.21 39.64 -13.03
C LEU A 370 -2.37 38.53 -11.99
N GLY A 371 -1.75 37.37 -12.22
CA GLY A 371 -1.97 36.17 -11.42
C GLY A 371 -3.30 35.48 -11.75
N ARG A 372 -3.37 34.18 -11.42
CA ARG A 372 -4.49 33.28 -11.75
C ARG A 372 -5.84 33.81 -11.27
N THR A 373 -5.93 34.19 -9.99
CA THR A 373 -7.20 34.61 -9.35
C THR A 373 -7.83 35.82 -10.03
N ALA A 374 -7.03 36.82 -10.40
CA ALA A 374 -7.53 38.01 -11.06
C ALA A 374 -8.02 37.71 -12.49
N VAL A 375 -7.28 36.90 -13.24
CA VAL A 375 -7.65 36.47 -14.60
C VAL A 375 -8.91 35.62 -14.59
N THR A 376 -9.05 34.66 -13.68
CA THR A 376 -10.27 33.86 -13.54
C THR A 376 -11.48 34.75 -13.29
N ARG A 377 -11.37 35.72 -12.37
CA ARG A 377 -12.44 36.67 -12.08
C ARG A 377 -12.80 37.54 -13.30
N GLU A 378 -11.84 37.97 -14.10
CA GLU A 378 -12.12 38.68 -15.36
C GLU A 378 -12.87 37.79 -16.35
N LEU A 379 -12.39 36.56 -16.56
CA LEU A 379 -13.01 35.60 -17.48
C LEU A 379 -14.45 35.28 -17.07
N THR A 380 -14.71 35.09 -15.78
CA THR A 380 -16.07 34.88 -15.26
C THR A 380 -16.98 36.09 -15.52
N LYS A 381 -16.47 37.32 -15.40
CA LYS A 381 -17.26 38.54 -15.70
C LYS A 381 -17.67 38.64 -17.16
N VAL A 382 -16.86 38.16 -18.09
CA VAL A 382 -17.19 38.10 -19.53
C VAL A 382 -18.00 36.84 -19.90
N GLY A 383 -18.46 36.07 -18.92
CA GLY A 383 -19.36 34.94 -19.13
C GLY A 383 -18.65 33.63 -19.47
N VAL A 384 -17.32 33.58 -19.41
CA VAL A 384 -16.58 32.31 -19.50
C VAL A 384 -16.85 31.53 -18.23
N ARG A 385 -17.74 30.54 -18.34
CA ARG A 385 -17.97 29.52 -17.31
C ARG A 385 -17.05 28.35 -17.62
N THR A 386 -16.46 27.77 -16.59
CA THR A 386 -15.89 26.42 -16.70
C THR A 386 -16.97 25.48 -17.22
N GLY A 387 -16.61 24.64 -18.20
CA GLY A 387 -17.56 23.93 -19.05
C GLY A 387 -18.44 22.96 -18.29
N ILE A 388 -19.64 23.40 -17.91
CA ILE A 388 -20.74 22.54 -17.48
C ILE A 388 -21.28 21.83 -18.73
N CYS A 389 -20.75 20.67 -19.07
CA CYS A 389 -21.49 19.72 -19.89
C CYS A 389 -22.58 19.09 -19.00
N GLN A 390 -23.75 19.71 -18.96
CA GLN A 390 -24.99 19.04 -18.55
C GLN A 390 -25.26 17.94 -19.58
N GLY A 391 -24.96 16.69 -19.21
CA GLY A 391 -25.48 15.52 -19.91
C GLY A 391 -26.89 15.25 -19.39
N GLU A 392 -27.89 15.44 -20.24
CA GLU A 392 -29.11 14.64 -20.22
C GLU A 392 -28.80 13.19 -20.61
#